data_AF-A0A4Y8X2B7-F1
#
_entry.id   AF-A0A4Y8X2B7-F1
#
_cell.length_a   1.000
_cell.length_b   1.000
_cell.length_c   1.000
_cell.angle_alpha   90.00
_cell.angle_beta   90.00
_cell.angle_gamma   90.00
#
_symmetry.space_group_name_H-M   'P 1'
#
loop_
_entity.id
_entity.type
_entity.pdbx_description
1 polymer ?
#
loop_
_entity_poly.entity_id
_entity_poly.type
_entity_poly.pdbx_seq_one_letter_code
_entity_poly.pdbx_strand_id
1 'polypeptide(L)'
;MPSALAVLLALVLLAALIGGGLVWHEERFYGRLRFEEKPPLELQNHMGVPAQDHFRKALRELRLALENDRPADAEGWVRTARRRGWWLAETAAASEASADVGKAARRLAERRARVEERVINVEGTRQVGTLENAATDAAKLETARAAAAQAWVGLTPEQRERIRDGAEHHHRWATAEIAAVITAHSTDPGRTERLVAAAQAPVTDEDLASWADWEFRSLHWAADKVPHQHRVHPERPPLPAYASTTARRRHAEAAHLREHQLGTPPTSAAPRPIAPARQAGRPAATPEPYAGSAARRRAQARALHEEMTMKVASYDLDFDLQLAYPQFHNRDIPEVRAMDGAARRAADEWDLVKDVPERRLDAGDVAAYREAVDAFKQAVLAADARVRLIGDAGITDEELRDLETARGLFRQISDPANPPSLRDTYRARLVQVLRRIDERPGSRVSFSPQSLLALEAGED
;
A
#
# COMPACT_ATOMS: atom_id res chain seq x y z
N MET A 1 33.52 34.55 2.99
CA MET A 1 32.63 34.16 4.09
C MET A 1 31.21 34.48 3.67
N PRO A 2 30.26 33.52 3.69
CA PRO A 2 28.87 33.84 3.37
C PRO A 2 28.38 34.88 4.39
N SER A 3 27.69 35.92 3.90
CA SER A 3 27.14 36.96 4.78
C SER A 3 26.13 36.31 5.72
N ALA A 4 26.06 36.78 6.98
CA ALA A 4 25.12 36.26 7.96
C ALA A 4 23.67 36.26 7.44
N LEU A 5 23.35 37.20 6.54
CA LEU A 5 22.07 37.30 5.85
C LEU A 5 21.80 36.10 4.91
N ALA A 6 22.80 35.61 4.19
CA ALA A 6 22.67 34.46 3.29
C ALA A 6 22.47 33.15 4.07
N VAL A 7 23.13 33.01 5.22
CA VAL A 7 22.93 31.85 6.11
C VAL A 7 21.53 31.87 6.71
N LEU A 8 21.04 33.03 7.14
CA LEU A 8 19.70 33.18 7.69
C LEU A 8 18.62 32.89 6.62
N LEU A 9 18.80 33.38 5.39
CA LEU A 9 17.87 33.15 4.29
C LEU A 9 17.82 31.66 3.91
N ALA A 10 18.98 31.00 3.87
CA ALA A 10 19.07 29.56 3.60
C ALA A 10 18.35 28.75 4.70
N LEU A 11 18.51 29.11 5.97
CA LEU A 11 17.83 28.43 7.09
C LEU A 11 16.31 28.64 7.04
N VAL A 12 15.83 29.83 6.69
CA VAL A 12 14.39 30.12 6.55
C VAL A 12 13.79 29.36 5.35
N LEU A 13 14.49 29.30 4.22
CA LEU A 13 14.08 28.52 3.06
C LEU A 13 14.08 27.02 3.33
N LEU A 14 15.07 26.51 4.07
CA LEU A 14 15.12 25.12 4.49
C LEU A 14 13.96 24.79 5.44
N ALA A 15 13.67 25.67 6.41
CA ALA A 15 12.53 25.51 7.32
C ALA A 15 11.17 25.58 6.58
N ALA A 16 11.05 26.43 5.56
CA ALA A 16 9.85 26.52 4.73
C ALA A 16 9.67 25.31 3.81
N LEU A 17 10.76 24.74 3.27
CA LEU A 17 10.72 23.52 2.46
C LEU A 17 10.42 22.28 3.29
N ILE A 18 11.02 22.16 4.48
CA ILE A 18 10.77 21.07 5.42
C ILE A 18 9.36 21.17 5.99
N GLY A 19 8.93 22.36 6.44
CA GLY A 19 7.60 22.61 6.95
C GLY A 19 6.50 22.46 5.89
N GLY A 20 6.73 22.95 4.67
CA GLY A 20 5.79 22.83 3.55
C GLY A 20 5.62 21.40 3.03
N GLY A 21 6.70 20.60 3.01
CA GLY A 21 6.64 19.19 2.63
C GLY A 21 5.85 18.33 3.62
N LEU A 22 5.95 18.61 4.92
CA LEU A 22 5.17 17.97 5.97
C LEU A 22 3.68 18.36 5.89
N VAL A 23 3.37 19.64 5.72
CA VAL A 23 1.99 20.14 5.62
C VAL A 23 1.28 19.62 4.36
N TRP A 24 1.98 19.52 3.23
CA TRP A 24 1.42 19.05 1.96
C TRP A 24 1.13 17.54 1.94
N HIS A 25 1.95 16.73 2.62
CA HIS A 25 1.69 15.30 2.80
C HIS A 25 0.51 15.04 3.75
N GLU A 26 0.19 15.98 4.64
CA GLU A 26 -0.87 15.81 5.65
C GLU A 26 -2.24 16.26 5.16
N GLU A 27 -2.37 17.37 4.41
CA GLU A 27 -3.66 17.82 3.84
C GLU A 27 -4.32 16.76 2.93
N ARG A 28 -3.49 16.00 2.19
CA ARG A 28 -3.97 14.94 1.28
C ARG A 28 -4.49 13.70 2.01
N PHE A 29 -4.03 13.48 3.24
CA PHE A 29 -4.39 12.31 4.06
C PHE A 29 -5.53 12.60 5.03
N TYR A 30 -5.52 13.77 5.68
CA TYR A 30 -6.49 14.13 6.73
C TYR A 30 -7.68 14.98 6.26
N GLY A 31 -7.70 15.47 5.01
CA GLY A 31 -8.69 16.48 4.63
C GLY A 31 -8.56 17.73 5.51
N ARG A 32 -9.66 18.47 5.75
CA ARG A 32 -9.67 19.73 6.54
C ARG A 32 -9.53 19.53 8.07
N LEU A 33 -8.77 18.55 8.55
CA LEU A 33 -8.51 18.42 9.98
C LEU A 33 -7.37 19.37 10.39
N ARG A 34 -7.52 20.04 11.54
CA ARG A 34 -6.57 21.05 12.02
C ARG A 34 -5.35 20.39 12.68
N PHE A 35 -4.21 21.06 12.55
CA PHE A 35 -2.89 20.67 13.08
C PHE A 35 -2.83 20.63 14.63
N GLU A 36 -3.82 21.20 15.31
CA GLU A 36 -3.83 21.44 16.77
C GLU A 36 -4.16 20.19 17.62
N GLU A 37 -4.45 19.05 17.00
CA GLU A 37 -4.83 17.79 17.68
C GLU A 37 -3.76 16.69 17.59
N LYS A 38 -2.54 17.04 17.15
CA LYS A 38 -1.44 16.07 17.02
C LYS A 38 -0.86 15.67 18.37
N PRO A 39 -0.43 14.41 18.54
CA PRO A 39 0.31 14.02 19.72
C PRO A 39 1.64 14.82 19.76
N PRO A 40 2.15 15.20 20.95
CA PRO A 40 3.44 15.89 21.07
C PRO A 40 4.53 15.18 20.27
N LEU A 41 5.52 15.92 19.75
CA LEU A 41 6.62 15.36 18.95
C LEU A 41 7.33 14.19 19.69
N GLU A 42 7.47 14.29 21.00
CA GLU A 42 8.00 13.24 21.87
C GLU A 42 7.14 11.97 21.81
N LEU A 43 5.82 12.11 21.92
CA LEU A 43 4.87 11.01 21.81
C LEU A 43 4.91 10.37 20.40
N GLN A 44 5.06 11.17 19.34
CA GLN A 44 5.26 10.65 17.98
C GLN A 44 6.54 9.82 17.86
N ASN A 45 7.64 10.26 18.49
CA ASN A 45 8.90 9.51 18.51
C ASN A 45 8.78 8.20 19.31
N HIS A 46 8.02 8.21 20.41
CA HIS A 46 7.75 7.03 21.23
C HIS A 46 6.89 5.99 20.50
N MET A 47 5.89 6.43 19.76
CA MET A 47 5.03 5.59 18.93
C MET A 47 5.79 4.81 17.84
N GLY A 48 6.74 5.48 17.17
CA GLY A 48 7.53 4.92 16.07
C GLY A 48 6.83 4.95 14.72
N VAL A 49 7.59 5.20 13.64
CA VAL A 49 7.08 5.40 12.27
C VAL A 49 6.24 4.22 11.76
N PRO A 50 6.66 2.94 11.88
CA PRO A 50 5.89 1.84 11.31
C PRO A 50 4.50 1.68 11.95
N ALA A 51 4.39 1.81 13.27
CA ALA A 51 3.11 1.68 13.96
C ALA A 51 2.14 2.80 13.55
N GLN A 52 2.64 4.03 13.39
CA GLN A 52 1.85 5.15 12.86
C GLN A 52 1.36 4.89 11.45
N ASP A 53 2.23 4.38 10.56
CA ASP A 53 1.85 4.10 9.16
C ASP A 53 0.74 3.04 9.08
N HIS A 54 0.81 2.02 9.93
CA HIS A 54 -0.22 0.97 9.96
C HIS A 54 -1.55 1.47 10.53
N PHE A 55 -1.53 2.33 11.56
CA PHE A 55 -2.73 3.00 12.06
C PHE A 55 -3.34 3.91 10.99
N ARG A 56 -2.53 4.77 10.37
CA ARG A 56 -2.93 5.65 9.26
C ARG A 56 -3.50 4.88 8.07
N LYS A 57 -2.93 3.71 7.74
CA LYS A 57 -3.49 2.83 6.72
C LYS A 57 -4.92 2.41 7.07
N ALA A 58 -5.21 2.04 8.32
CA ALA A 58 -6.57 1.70 8.74
C ALA A 58 -7.53 2.89 8.66
N LEU A 59 -7.08 4.10 9.06
CA LEU A 59 -7.89 5.33 8.92
C LEU A 59 -8.19 5.65 7.44
N ARG A 60 -7.21 5.49 6.55
CA ARG A 60 -7.41 5.65 5.11
C ARG A 60 -8.44 4.67 4.57
N GLU A 61 -8.38 3.42 4.98
CA GLU A 61 -9.33 2.40 4.54
C GLU A 61 -10.74 2.63 5.09
N LEU A 62 -10.85 3.11 6.34
CA LEU A 62 -12.11 3.57 6.92
C LEU A 62 -12.71 4.73 6.12
N ARG A 63 -11.92 5.75 5.81
CA ARG A 63 -12.33 6.87 4.94
C ARG A 63 -12.88 6.37 3.61
N LEU A 64 -12.14 5.49 2.94
CA LEU A 64 -12.56 4.92 1.66
C LEU A 64 -13.78 4.01 1.79
N ALA A 65 -14.04 3.40 2.95
CA ALA A 65 -15.28 2.66 3.18
C ALA A 65 -16.48 3.61 3.32
N LEU A 66 -16.31 4.72 4.04
CA LEU A 66 -17.34 5.75 4.22
C LEU A 66 -17.67 6.48 2.91
N GLU A 67 -16.65 6.95 2.17
CA GLU A 67 -16.82 7.67 0.90
C GLU A 67 -17.52 6.84 -0.19
N ASN A 68 -17.39 5.51 -0.13
CA ASN A 68 -18.01 4.59 -1.09
C ASN A 68 -19.27 3.90 -0.54
N ASP A 69 -19.85 4.41 0.55
CA ASP A 69 -21.05 3.88 1.20
C ASP A 69 -21.01 2.37 1.47
N ARG A 70 -19.90 1.89 2.04
CA ARG A 70 -19.70 0.49 2.44
C ARG A 70 -19.80 0.33 3.96
N PRO A 71 -21.02 0.25 4.54
CA PRO A 71 -21.22 0.28 5.99
C PRO A 71 -20.55 -0.88 6.73
N ALA A 72 -20.65 -2.11 6.21
CA ALA A 72 -20.02 -3.29 6.83
C ALA A 72 -18.49 -3.20 6.84
N ASP A 73 -17.90 -2.68 5.75
CA ASP A 73 -16.45 -2.44 5.69
C ASP A 73 -16.05 -1.33 6.67
N ALA A 74 -16.84 -0.25 6.79
CA ALA A 74 -16.56 0.83 7.72
C ALA A 74 -16.53 0.32 9.19
N GLU A 75 -17.50 -0.51 9.60
CA GLU A 75 -17.50 -1.12 10.92
C GLU A 75 -16.27 -2.01 11.17
N GLY A 76 -15.89 -2.83 10.19
CA GLY A 76 -14.69 -3.66 10.29
C GLY A 76 -13.39 -2.84 10.35
N TRP A 77 -13.33 -1.72 9.63
CA TRP A 77 -12.19 -0.81 9.67
C TRP A 77 -12.14 0.01 10.96
N VAL A 78 -13.27 0.33 11.61
CA VAL A 78 -13.28 0.89 12.98
C VAL A 78 -12.66 -0.09 13.96
N ARG A 79 -13.07 -1.36 13.97
CA ARG A 79 -12.46 -2.40 14.84
C ARG A 79 -10.95 -2.52 14.61
N THR A 80 -10.54 -2.56 13.34
CA THR A 80 -9.13 -2.64 12.95
C THR A 80 -8.34 -1.40 13.41
N ALA A 81 -8.90 -0.21 13.23
CA ALA A 81 -8.27 1.03 13.65
C ALA A 81 -8.14 1.12 15.18
N ARG A 82 -9.15 0.68 15.94
CA ARG A 82 -9.07 0.58 17.41
C ARG A 82 -7.92 -0.34 17.84
N ARG A 83 -7.86 -1.56 17.31
CA ARG A 83 -6.77 -2.50 17.63
C ARG A 83 -5.38 -1.96 17.30
N ARG A 84 -5.20 -1.40 16.10
CA ARG A 84 -3.90 -0.81 15.70
C ARG A 84 -3.55 0.43 16.50
N GLY A 85 -4.55 1.25 16.84
CA GLY A 85 -4.41 2.39 17.73
C GLY A 85 -4.02 1.97 19.15
N TRP A 86 -4.47 0.80 19.62
CA TRP A 86 -4.02 0.23 20.88
C TRP A 86 -2.56 -0.20 20.82
N TRP A 87 -2.13 -0.92 19.78
CA TRP A 87 -0.71 -1.28 19.63
C TRP A 87 0.20 -0.05 19.61
N LEU A 88 -0.23 1.03 18.95
CA LEU A 88 0.47 2.31 18.92
C LEU A 88 0.54 2.96 20.32
N ALA A 89 -0.52 2.86 21.10
CA ALA A 89 -0.56 3.36 22.46
C ALA A 89 0.33 2.53 23.42
N GLU A 90 0.35 1.21 23.24
CA GLU A 90 1.28 0.31 23.95
C GLU A 90 2.73 0.66 23.64
N THR A 91 3.09 0.96 22.39
CA THR A 91 4.47 1.34 22.04
C THR A 91 4.88 2.66 22.67
N ALA A 92 3.96 3.64 22.71
CA ALA A 92 4.18 4.92 23.38
C ALA A 92 4.44 4.73 24.88
N ALA A 93 3.51 4.09 25.59
CA ALA A 93 3.60 3.88 27.03
C ALA A 93 4.82 3.04 27.42
N ALA A 94 5.12 1.99 26.65
CA ALA A 94 6.32 1.19 26.86
C ALA A 94 7.62 1.99 26.70
N SER A 95 7.66 2.90 25.73
CA SER A 95 8.83 3.74 25.47
C SER A 95 9.03 4.83 26.51
N GLU A 96 7.96 5.33 27.11
CA GLU A 96 8.01 6.24 28.25
C GLU A 96 8.51 5.54 29.52
N ALA A 97 8.12 4.28 29.72
CA ALA A 97 8.51 3.50 30.89
C ALA A 97 9.96 2.99 30.83
N SER A 98 10.42 2.55 29.65
CA SER A 98 11.78 2.03 29.47
C SER A 98 12.19 2.02 28.00
N ALA A 99 13.42 2.46 27.71
CA ALA A 99 13.97 2.46 26.36
C ALA A 99 14.02 1.04 25.76
N ASP A 100 14.37 0.02 26.55
CA ASP A 100 14.47 -1.37 26.11
C ASP A 100 13.10 -1.97 25.85
N VAL A 101 12.14 -1.73 26.75
CA VAL A 101 10.75 -2.20 26.59
C VAL A 101 10.10 -1.51 25.40
N GLY A 102 10.28 -0.20 25.24
CA GLY A 102 9.81 0.56 24.08
C GLY A 102 10.42 0.10 22.76
N LYS A 103 11.71 -0.25 22.73
CA LYS A 103 12.35 -0.84 21.55
C LYS A 103 11.75 -2.21 21.20
N ALA A 104 11.50 -3.06 22.20
CA ALA A 104 10.87 -4.35 21.99
C ALA A 104 9.41 -4.22 21.54
N ALA A 105 8.64 -3.32 22.15
CA ALA A 105 7.25 -3.02 21.80
C ALA A 105 7.12 -2.48 20.36
N ARG A 106 8.00 -1.55 19.94
CA ARG A 106 8.03 -1.05 18.55
C ARG A 106 8.29 -2.15 17.53
N ARG A 107 9.26 -3.03 17.81
CA ARG A 107 9.54 -4.20 16.95
C ARG A 107 8.33 -5.13 16.91
N LEU A 108 7.69 -5.39 18.04
CA LEU A 108 6.51 -6.25 18.11
C LEU A 108 5.35 -5.66 17.28
N ALA A 109 5.03 -4.38 17.46
CA ALA A 109 3.97 -3.70 16.71
C ALA A 109 4.23 -3.71 15.19
N GLU A 110 5.47 -3.45 14.75
CA GLU A 110 5.83 -3.57 13.32
C GLU A 110 5.59 -4.99 12.80
N ARG A 111 6.01 -6.01 13.55
CA ARG A 111 5.86 -7.41 13.13
C ARG A 111 4.39 -7.86 13.12
N ARG A 112 3.59 -7.46 14.12
CA ARG A 112 2.13 -7.70 14.16
C ARG A 112 1.48 -7.19 12.88
N ALA A 113 1.78 -5.94 12.52
CA ALA A 113 1.17 -5.31 11.38
C ALA A 113 1.66 -5.86 10.02
N ARG A 114 2.93 -6.26 9.90
CA ARG A 114 3.43 -6.97 8.71
C ARG A 114 2.75 -8.33 8.53
N VAL A 115 2.64 -9.13 9.60
CA VAL A 115 1.95 -10.42 9.54
C VAL A 115 0.49 -10.21 9.18
N GLU A 116 -0.21 -9.29 9.84
CA GLU A 116 -1.58 -8.92 9.51
C GLU A 116 -1.73 -8.54 8.02
N GLU A 117 -0.88 -7.66 7.50
CA GLU A 117 -0.91 -7.23 6.10
C GLU A 117 -0.71 -8.39 5.12
N ARG A 118 0.27 -9.26 5.38
CA ARG A 118 0.50 -10.44 4.54
C ARG A 118 -0.70 -11.37 4.60
N VAL A 119 -1.17 -11.70 5.80
CA VAL A 119 -2.23 -12.69 5.98
C VAL A 119 -3.57 -12.23 5.42
N ILE A 120 -3.82 -10.92 5.32
CA ILE A 120 -5.00 -10.38 4.64
C ILE A 120 -4.80 -10.33 3.13
N ASN A 121 -3.61 -9.93 2.65
CA ASN A 121 -3.34 -9.69 1.22
C ASN A 121 -2.92 -10.94 0.43
N VAL A 122 -2.55 -12.04 1.08
CA VAL A 122 -1.83 -13.17 0.45
C VAL A 122 -2.62 -13.93 -0.62
N GLU A 123 -3.96 -13.88 -0.67
CA GLU A 123 -4.70 -14.56 -1.75
C GLU A 123 -5.92 -13.73 -2.19
N GLY A 124 -5.91 -13.30 -3.46
CA GLY A 124 -6.95 -12.48 -4.10
C GLY A 124 -6.53 -11.05 -4.44
N THR A 125 -5.43 -10.54 -3.86
CA THR A 125 -4.82 -9.25 -4.23
C THR A 125 -3.39 -9.47 -4.69
N ARG A 126 -3.07 -9.14 -5.95
CA ARG A 126 -1.78 -9.37 -6.60
C ARG A 126 -0.60 -8.53 -6.08
N GLN A 127 -0.62 -8.08 -4.82
CA GLN A 127 0.49 -7.37 -4.18
C GLN A 127 1.09 -8.17 -3.00
N VAL A 128 2.28 -8.71 -3.29
CA VAL A 128 3.42 -9.08 -2.44
C VAL A 128 3.12 -9.91 -1.19
N GLY A 129 3.65 -11.12 -1.22
CA GLY A 129 3.71 -12.06 -0.12
C GLY A 129 3.40 -13.45 -0.66
N THR A 130 4.40 -14.18 -1.14
CA THR A 130 4.22 -15.63 -1.23
C THR A 130 3.82 -16.14 0.15
N LEU A 131 3.09 -17.25 0.24
CA LEU A 131 2.83 -17.92 1.53
C LEU A 131 4.14 -18.14 2.33
N GLU A 132 5.27 -18.22 1.63
CA GLU A 132 6.62 -18.27 2.18
C GLU A 132 7.09 -16.96 2.84
N ASN A 133 6.78 -15.79 2.27
CA ASN A 133 7.01 -14.51 2.93
C ASN A 133 6.15 -14.34 4.18
N ALA A 134 4.91 -14.84 4.14
CA ALA A 134 4.03 -14.84 5.32
C ALA A 134 4.63 -15.70 6.44
N ALA A 135 5.08 -16.92 6.13
CA ALA A 135 5.75 -17.79 7.09
C ALA A 135 7.05 -17.19 7.64
N THR A 136 7.83 -16.50 6.80
CA THR A 136 9.03 -15.77 7.23
C THR A 136 8.71 -14.64 8.21
N ASP A 137 7.66 -13.85 7.92
CA ASP A 137 7.22 -12.78 8.80
C ASP A 137 6.61 -13.34 10.11
N ALA A 138 5.98 -14.52 10.08
CA ALA A 138 5.51 -15.23 11.26
C ALA A 138 6.67 -15.61 12.21
N ALA A 139 7.74 -16.21 11.68
CA ALA A 139 8.92 -16.54 12.47
C ALA A 139 9.58 -15.29 13.10
N LYS A 140 9.59 -14.17 12.38
CA LYS A 140 10.08 -12.88 12.89
C LYS A 140 9.15 -12.30 13.97
N LEU A 141 7.84 -12.49 13.85
CA LEU A 141 6.88 -12.08 14.87
C LEU A 141 7.04 -12.91 16.14
N GLU A 142 7.16 -14.22 16.06
CA GLU A 142 7.47 -15.08 17.22
C GLU A 142 8.77 -14.66 17.92
N THR A 143 9.82 -14.36 17.15
CA THR A 143 11.08 -13.83 17.69
C THR A 143 10.87 -12.49 18.41
N ALA A 144 10.06 -11.58 17.83
CA ALA A 144 9.75 -10.30 18.45
C ALA A 144 8.88 -10.46 19.72
N ARG A 145 7.95 -11.43 19.75
CA ARG A 145 7.14 -11.77 20.93
C ARG A 145 8.02 -12.28 22.06
N ALA A 146 8.95 -13.20 21.77
CA ALA A 146 9.90 -13.70 22.76
C ALA A 146 10.78 -12.57 23.32
N ALA A 147 11.31 -11.70 22.46
CA ALA A 147 12.10 -10.55 22.88
C ALA A 147 11.31 -9.55 23.73
N ALA A 148 10.05 -9.27 23.35
CA ALA A 148 9.15 -8.46 24.16
C ALA A 148 8.91 -9.12 25.51
N ALA A 149 8.47 -10.39 25.54
CA ALA A 149 8.23 -11.12 26.77
C ALA A 149 9.45 -11.08 27.72
N GLN A 150 10.66 -11.26 27.18
CA GLN A 150 11.90 -11.15 27.96
C GLN A 150 12.12 -9.74 28.53
N ALA A 151 11.87 -8.69 27.74
CA ALA A 151 11.93 -7.30 28.22
C ALA A 151 10.89 -7.02 29.31
N TRP A 152 9.71 -7.66 29.23
CA TRP A 152 8.63 -7.55 30.21
C TRP A 152 8.91 -8.27 31.54
N VAL A 153 9.72 -9.35 31.54
CA VAL A 153 10.10 -10.07 32.77
C VAL A 153 10.80 -9.15 33.78
N GLY A 154 11.61 -8.20 33.29
CA GLY A 154 12.34 -7.25 34.13
C GLY A 154 11.48 -6.16 34.78
N LEU A 155 10.18 -6.08 34.46
CA LEU A 155 9.29 -5.06 34.98
C LEU A 155 8.57 -5.50 36.25
N THR A 156 8.50 -4.62 37.24
CA THR A 156 7.66 -4.79 38.44
C THR A 156 6.16 -4.71 38.11
N PRO A 157 5.26 -5.25 38.94
CA PRO A 157 3.81 -5.13 38.73
C PRO A 157 3.36 -3.67 38.52
N GLU A 158 3.90 -2.73 39.31
CA GLU A 158 3.57 -1.30 39.25
C GLU A 158 4.07 -0.65 37.95
N GLN A 159 5.20 -1.12 37.39
CA GLN A 159 5.65 -0.68 36.07
C GLN A 159 4.71 -1.17 34.97
N ARG A 160 4.23 -2.41 35.06
CA ARG A 160 3.30 -2.97 34.08
C ARG A 160 1.94 -2.27 34.12
N GLU A 161 1.45 -1.97 35.32
CA GLU A 161 0.23 -1.19 35.52
C GLU A 161 0.38 0.22 34.94
N ARG A 162 1.48 0.93 35.22
CA ARG A 162 1.76 2.23 34.60
C ARG A 162 1.81 2.19 33.07
N ILE A 163 2.37 1.13 32.47
CA ILE A 163 2.36 0.98 31.02
C ILE A 163 0.93 0.76 30.50
N ARG A 164 0.11 -0.01 31.21
CA ARG A 164 -1.31 -0.20 30.86
C ARG A 164 -2.08 1.12 30.93
N ASP A 165 -1.97 1.85 32.04
CA ASP A 165 -2.63 3.15 32.22
C ASP A 165 -2.15 4.18 31.17
N GLY A 166 -0.86 4.17 30.87
CA GLY A 166 -0.27 4.98 29.80
C GLY A 166 -0.83 4.61 28.43
N ALA A 167 -1.00 3.32 28.14
CA ALA A 167 -1.60 2.87 26.89
C ALA A 167 -3.07 3.32 26.79
N GLU A 168 -3.85 3.23 27.86
CA GLU A 168 -5.22 3.77 27.87
C GLU A 168 -5.26 5.28 27.64
N HIS A 169 -4.33 6.02 28.24
CA HIS A 169 -4.19 7.46 28.01
C HIS A 169 -3.89 7.77 26.54
N HIS A 170 -2.87 7.14 25.96
CA HIS A 170 -2.47 7.35 24.57
C HIS A 170 -3.50 6.84 23.57
N HIS A 171 -4.28 5.82 23.93
CA HIS A 171 -5.33 5.28 23.07
C HIS A 171 -6.46 6.30 22.84
N ARG A 172 -6.72 7.21 23.79
CA ARG A 172 -7.73 8.27 23.61
C ARG A 172 -7.45 9.13 22.39
N TRP A 173 -6.18 9.45 22.13
CA TRP A 173 -5.79 10.14 20.91
C TRP A 173 -6.19 9.34 19.65
N ALA A 174 -5.90 8.03 19.61
CA ALA A 174 -6.29 7.19 18.49
C ALA A 174 -7.82 7.13 18.31
N THR A 175 -8.59 7.07 19.40
CA THR A 175 -10.07 7.10 19.31
C THR A 175 -10.61 8.42 18.78
N ALA A 176 -9.98 9.55 19.13
CA ALA A 176 -10.34 10.87 18.62
C ALA A 176 -10.09 10.97 17.11
N GLU A 177 -8.94 10.47 16.63
CA GLU A 177 -8.63 10.42 15.20
C GLU A 177 -9.64 9.57 14.40
N ILE A 178 -10.02 8.40 14.94
CA ILE A 178 -11.05 7.55 14.32
C ILE A 178 -12.39 8.29 14.24
N ALA A 179 -12.82 8.93 15.34
CA ALA A 179 -14.07 9.69 15.40
C ALA A 179 -14.07 10.89 14.44
N ALA A 180 -12.93 11.57 14.30
CA ALA A 180 -12.76 12.68 13.37
C ALA A 180 -12.93 12.25 11.92
N VAL A 181 -12.32 11.13 11.51
CA VAL A 181 -12.50 10.55 10.17
C VAL A 181 -13.96 10.16 9.92
N ILE A 182 -14.62 9.54 10.90
CA ILE A 182 -16.04 9.17 10.78
C ILE A 182 -16.90 10.42 10.57
N THR A 183 -16.72 11.44 11.42
CA THR A 183 -17.52 12.68 11.39
C THR A 183 -17.31 13.46 10.09
N ALA A 184 -16.08 13.47 9.56
CA ALA A 184 -15.75 14.20 8.35
C ALA A 184 -16.28 13.55 7.06
N HIS A 185 -16.41 12.21 7.05
CA HIS A 185 -16.65 11.46 5.80
C HIS A 185 -17.95 10.65 5.79
N SER A 186 -18.64 10.49 6.92
CA SER A 186 -19.96 9.85 6.94
C SER A 186 -21.05 10.86 6.60
N THR A 187 -21.93 10.51 5.67
CA THR A 187 -23.06 11.34 5.24
C THR A 187 -24.37 11.01 5.99
N ASP A 188 -24.39 9.92 6.74
CA ASP A 188 -25.55 9.41 7.49
C ASP A 188 -25.37 9.70 8.99
N PRO A 189 -26.19 10.60 9.60
CA PRO A 189 -26.07 10.96 11.01
C PRO A 189 -26.22 9.76 11.96
N GLY A 190 -27.13 8.83 11.69
CA GLY A 190 -27.36 7.68 12.57
C GLY A 190 -26.21 6.66 12.50
N ARG A 191 -25.59 6.53 11.32
CA ARG A 191 -24.37 5.73 11.17
C ARG A 191 -23.16 6.41 11.83
N THR A 192 -23.06 7.73 11.70
CA THR A 192 -22.01 8.53 12.35
C THR A 192 -22.03 8.31 13.86
N GLU A 193 -23.21 8.46 14.49
CA GLU A 193 -23.38 8.26 15.92
C GLU A 193 -22.96 6.85 16.37
N ARG A 194 -23.42 5.81 15.67
CA ARG A 194 -23.07 4.42 15.99
C ARG A 194 -21.58 4.12 15.84
N LEU A 195 -20.95 4.58 14.74
CA LEU A 195 -19.54 4.32 14.49
C LEU A 195 -18.64 5.11 15.45
N VAL A 196 -19.00 6.35 15.79
CA VAL A 196 -18.28 7.15 16.81
C VAL A 196 -18.40 6.50 18.18
N ALA A 197 -19.60 6.05 18.57
CA ALA A 197 -19.80 5.32 19.82
C ALA A 197 -18.96 4.03 19.87
N ALA A 198 -18.90 3.28 18.77
CA ALA A 198 -18.05 2.09 18.66
C ALA A 198 -16.55 2.42 18.74
N ALA A 199 -16.11 3.54 18.14
CA ALA A 199 -14.73 4.00 18.20
C ALA A 199 -14.30 4.44 19.61
N GLN A 200 -15.19 5.12 20.33
CA GLN A 200 -14.94 5.69 21.66
C GLN A 200 -15.27 4.74 22.81
N ALA A 201 -15.80 3.55 22.52
CA ALA A 201 -16.04 2.53 23.54
C ALA A 201 -14.74 2.22 24.31
N PRO A 202 -14.80 2.06 25.64
CA PRO A 202 -13.64 1.69 26.42
C PRO A 202 -13.08 0.34 25.93
N VAL A 203 -11.76 0.19 26.01
CA VAL A 203 -11.12 -1.10 25.73
C VAL A 203 -11.34 -2.01 26.93
N THR A 204 -12.01 -3.13 26.69
CA THR A 204 -12.34 -4.11 27.73
C THR A 204 -11.32 -5.25 27.75
N ASP A 205 -11.29 -6.04 28.82
CA ASP A 205 -10.47 -7.26 28.86
C ASP A 205 -10.91 -8.27 27.77
N GLU A 206 -12.18 -8.25 27.37
CA GLU A 206 -12.70 -9.06 26.26
C GLU A 206 -12.10 -8.61 24.91
N ASP A 207 -12.00 -7.29 24.67
CA ASP A 207 -11.34 -6.76 23.48
C ASP A 207 -9.87 -7.21 23.43
N LEU A 208 -9.15 -7.07 24.56
CA LEU A 208 -7.75 -7.48 24.66
C LEU A 208 -7.57 -8.98 24.41
N ALA A 209 -8.47 -9.82 24.94
CA ALA A 209 -8.47 -11.26 24.69
C ALA A 209 -8.76 -11.59 23.22
N SER A 210 -9.73 -10.90 22.61
CA SER A 210 -10.07 -11.04 21.18
C SER A 210 -8.89 -10.65 20.28
N TRP A 211 -8.17 -9.57 20.61
CA TRP A 211 -6.99 -9.14 19.87
C TRP A 211 -5.80 -10.09 20.03
N ALA A 212 -5.65 -10.71 21.20
CA ALA A 212 -4.65 -11.75 21.43
C ALA A 212 -4.96 -13.03 20.63
N ASP A 213 -6.24 -13.47 20.60
CA ASP A 213 -6.66 -14.60 19.74
C ASP A 213 -6.43 -14.25 18.26
N TRP A 214 -6.78 -13.04 17.83
CA TRP A 214 -6.49 -12.57 16.48
C TRP A 214 -5.01 -12.68 16.13
N GLU A 215 -4.13 -12.19 17.00
CA GLU A 215 -2.67 -12.27 16.81
C GLU A 215 -2.23 -13.73 16.64
N PHE A 216 -2.68 -14.62 17.53
CA PHE A 216 -2.41 -16.04 17.47
C PHE A 216 -2.91 -16.69 16.17
N ARG A 217 -4.13 -16.38 15.74
CA ARG A 217 -4.71 -16.89 14.49
C ARG A 217 -3.97 -16.38 13.26
N SER A 218 -3.62 -15.11 13.24
CA SER A 218 -2.86 -14.52 12.14
C SER A 218 -1.48 -15.16 12.00
N LEU A 219 -0.82 -15.46 13.12
CA LEU A 219 0.44 -16.20 13.19
C LEU A 219 0.30 -17.61 12.63
N HIS A 220 -0.68 -18.38 13.11
CA HIS A 220 -0.97 -19.71 12.59
C HIS A 220 -1.24 -19.68 11.08
N TRP A 221 -2.08 -18.75 10.60
CA TRP A 221 -2.38 -18.64 9.18
C TRP A 221 -1.16 -18.31 8.33
N ALA A 222 -0.25 -17.50 8.84
CA ALA A 222 1.00 -17.15 8.19
C ALA A 222 1.98 -18.34 8.16
N ALA A 223 2.17 -19.01 9.30
CA ALA A 223 3.10 -20.13 9.46
C ALA A 223 2.67 -21.35 8.65
N ASP A 224 1.39 -21.74 8.77
CA ASP A 224 0.83 -22.94 8.13
C ASP A 224 0.29 -22.65 6.73
N LYS A 225 0.50 -21.43 6.22
CA LYS A 225 0.13 -21.06 4.86
C LYS A 225 -1.36 -21.32 4.58
N VAL A 226 -2.22 -21.14 5.59
CA VAL A 226 -3.65 -21.46 5.53
C VAL A 226 -4.28 -20.67 4.39
N PRO A 227 -5.03 -21.25 3.44
CA PRO A 227 -5.61 -20.47 2.33
C PRO A 227 -6.64 -19.43 2.80
N HIS A 228 -6.78 -18.32 2.07
CA HIS A 228 -7.60 -17.16 2.45
C HIS A 228 -9.06 -17.49 2.74
N GLN A 229 -9.66 -18.40 1.98
CA GLN A 229 -11.04 -18.85 2.18
C GLN A 229 -11.26 -19.57 3.53
N HIS A 230 -10.19 -20.04 4.17
CA HIS A 230 -10.21 -20.70 5.48
C HIS A 230 -9.78 -19.78 6.63
N ARG A 231 -9.29 -18.56 6.31
CA ARG A 231 -8.87 -17.56 7.30
C ARG A 231 -10.06 -16.75 7.77
N VAL A 232 -10.68 -17.15 8.86
CA VAL A 232 -11.87 -16.46 9.37
C VAL A 232 -11.75 -16.16 10.86
N HIS A 233 -11.95 -14.90 11.20
CA HIS A 233 -11.92 -14.38 12.57
C HIS A 233 -12.69 -13.05 12.65
N PRO A 234 -13.40 -12.73 13.75
CA PRO A 234 -14.17 -11.48 13.88
C PRO A 234 -13.32 -10.20 13.77
N GLU A 235 -12.10 -10.25 14.30
CA GLU A 235 -11.11 -9.16 14.23
C GLU A 235 -10.42 -9.02 12.87
N ARG A 236 -10.71 -9.90 11.93
CA ARG A 236 -10.11 -9.86 10.60
C ARG A 236 -10.52 -8.55 9.91
N PRO A 237 -9.56 -7.72 9.46
CA PRO A 237 -9.89 -6.51 8.73
C PRO A 237 -10.64 -6.84 7.43
N PRO A 238 -11.56 -5.98 7.00
CA PRO A 238 -12.14 -6.06 5.67
C PRO A 238 -11.05 -6.01 4.60
N LEU A 239 -11.40 -6.40 3.37
CA LEU A 239 -10.48 -6.26 2.27
C LEU A 239 -10.18 -4.77 1.99
N PRO A 240 -8.89 -4.41 1.81
CA PRO A 240 -8.49 -3.03 1.55
C PRO A 240 -9.15 -2.50 0.28
N ALA A 241 -9.35 -1.19 0.17
CA ALA A 241 -10.10 -0.51 -0.89
C ALA A 241 -9.64 -0.92 -2.30
N TYR A 242 -8.33 -1.12 -2.46
CA TYR A 242 -7.72 -1.55 -3.72
C TYR A 242 -7.94 -3.04 -4.07
N ALA A 243 -8.54 -3.83 -3.17
CA ALA A 243 -8.89 -5.21 -3.46
C ALA A 243 -9.94 -5.29 -4.57
N SER A 244 -9.75 -6.22 -5.50
CA SER A 244 -10.62 -6.41 -6.66
C SER A 244 -12.04 -6.80 -6.23
N THR A 245 -13.02 -6.48 -7.06
CA THR A 245 -14.43 -6.88 -6.86
C THR A 245 -14.57 -8.39 -6.75
N THR A 246 -13.74 -9.16 -7.46
CA THR A 246 -13.67 -10.62 -7.38
C THR A 246 -13.15 -11.10 -6.02
N ALA A 247 -12.10 -10.47 -5.48
CA ALA A 247 -11.62 -10.77 -4.13
C ALA A 247 -12.70 -10.46 -3.08
N ARG A 248 -13.41 -9.33 -3.23
CA ARG A 248 -14.55 -8.98 -2.38
C ARG A 248 -15.69 -9.98 -2.49
N ARG A 249 -16.04 -10.42 -3.71
CA ARG A 249 -17.08 -11.42 -3.94
C ARG A 249 -16.70 -12.75 -3.31
N ARG A 250 -15.48 -13.25 -3.54
CA ARG A 250 -14.96 -14.48 -2.90
C ARG A 250 -14.92 -14.38 -1.38
N HIS A 251 -14.56 -13.21 -0.86
CA HIS A 251 -14.57 -12.94 0.57
C HIS A 251 -15.99 -12.97 1.16
N ALA A 252 -16.96 -12.35 0.48
CA ALA A 252 -18.37 -12.38 0.86
C ALA A 252 -18.96 -13.79 0.74
N GLU A 253 -18.63 -14.54 -0.31
CA GLU A 253 -19.02 -15.95 -0.49
C GLU A 253 -18.44 -16.84 0.61
N ALA A 254 -17.17 -16.65 0.98
CA ALA A 254 -16.55 -17.38 2.10
C ALA A 254 -17.21 -17.04 3.44
N ALA A 255 -17.60 -15.77 3.65
CA ALA A 255 -18.35 -15.36 4.83
C ALA A 255 -19.75 -15.98 4.88
N HIS A 256 -20.48 -16.01 3.75
CA HIS A 256 -21.81 -16.64 3.66
C HIS A 256 -21.79 -18.16 3.80
N LEU A 257 -20.80 -18.84 3.22
CA LEU A 257 -20.62 -20.28 3.38
C LEU A 257 -20.46 -20.66 4.87
N ARG A 258 -19.89 -19.77 5.68
CA ARG A 258 -19.76 -19.96 7.12
C ARG A 258 -21.08 -19.81 7.88
N GLU A 259 -21.91 -18.82 7.56
CA GLU A 259 -23.25 -18.68 8.16
C GLU A 259 -24.09 -19.96 7.93
N HIS A 260 -23.90 -20.60 6.79
CA HIS A 260 -24.56 -21.85 6.45
C HIS A 260 -23.87 -23.11 7.01
N GLN A 261 -22.55 -23.13 7.20
CA GLN A 261 -21.81 -24.31 7.68
C GLN A 261 -21.70 -24.41 9.21
N LEU A 262 -21.66 -23.30 9.95
CA LEU A 262 -21.48 -23.32 11.40
C LEU A 262 -22.78 -23.38 12.21
N GLY A 263 -23.94 -23.27 11.57
CA GLY A 263 -25.21 -23.30 12.28
C GLY A 263 -25.40 -22.08 13.19
N THR A 264 -26.63 -21.63 13.24
CA THR A 264 -27.15 -20.57 14.10
C THR A 264 -26.75 -20.80 15.57
N PRO A 265 -26.38 -19.77 16.36
CA PRO A 265 -26.39 -19.92 17.82
C PRO A 265 -27.82 -20.23 18.29
N PRO A 266 -28.02 -21.11 19.29
CA PRO A 266 -29.36 -21.55 19.66
C PRO A 266 -30.01 -20.54 20.60
N THR A 267 -30.98 -19.77 20.14
CA THR A 267 -32.09 -19.28 20.99
C THR A 267 -33.32 -18.97 20.12
N SER A 268 -34.21 -19.96 19.96
CA SER A 268 -35.56 -20.05 20.56
C SER A 268 -36.68 -19.22 19.91
N ALA A 269 -37.59 -19.97 19.25
CA ALA A 269 -39.03 -19.79 18.98
C ALA A 269 -39.53 -18.50 18.25
N ALA A 270 -40.47 -18.54 17.29
CA ALA A 270 -41.67 -19.38 17.18
C ALA A 270 -42.21 -19.48 15.71
N PRO A 271 -43.21 -20.36 15.41
CA PRO A 271 -43.51 -20.84 14.05
C PRO A 271 -44.69 -20.13 13.32
N ARG A 272 -44.55 -20.02 11.98
CA ARG A 272 -45.50 -20.14 10.83
C ARG A 272 -46.98 -19.67 10.96
N PRO A 273 -47.60 -19.11 9.87
CA PRO A 273 -48.24 -19.97 8.85
C PRO A 273 -48.21 -19.47 7.39
N ILE A 274 -48.66 -20.37 6.52
CA ILE A 274 -48.59 -20.43 5.05
C ILE A 274 -49.79 -19.75 4.39
N ALA A 275 -49.52 -18.93 3.36
CA ALA A 275 -50.19 -18.58 2.07
C ALA A 275 -51.74 -18.60 1.91
N PRO A 276 -52.31 -17.83 0.94
CA PRO A 276 -52.36 -18.31 -0.45
C PRO A 276 -52.17 -17.25 -1.56
N ALA A 277 -52.07 -17.75 -2.80
CA ALA A 277 -51.74 -17.09 -4.07
C ALA A 277 -52.81 -16.14 -4.66
N ARG A 278 -52.42 -15.26 -5.60
CA ARG A 278 -52.61 -15.39 -7.08
C ARG A 278 -52.71 -14.01 -7.79
N GLN A 279 -51.98 -13.86 -8.92
CA GLN A 279 -52.28 -13.16 -10.21
C GLN A 279 -50.96 -12.59 -10.78
N ALA A 280 -50.27 -13.21 -11.75
CA ALA A 280 -50.60 -13.48 -13.15
C ALA A 280 -50.65 -12.21 -14.04
N GLY A 281 -49.58 -12.03 -14.84
CA GLY A 281 -49.67 -11.41 -16.17
C GLY A 281 -48.70 -10.24 -16.46
N ARG A 282 -47.55 -10.52 -17.10
CA ARG A 282 -47.27 -10.26 -18.53
C ARG A 282 -45.74 -10.36 -18.80
N PRO A 283 -45.27 -11.08 -19.84
CA PRO A 283 -43.86 -11.27 -20.10
C PRO A 283 -43.31 -10.07 -20.91
N ALA A 284 -42.13 -9.56 -20.52
CA ALA A 284 -41.37 -8.62 -21.32
C ALA A 284 -39.96 -9.19 -21.56
N ALA A 285 -39.77 -9.61 -22.81
CA ALA A 285 -38.53 -9.83 -23.57
C ALA A 285 -37.23 -10.12 -22.79
N THR A 286 -36.77 -11.36 -22.92
CA THR A 286 -35.36 -11.74 -22.81
C THR A 286 -34.56 -11.07 -23.93
N PRO A 287 -33.47 -10.33 -23.64
CA PRO A 287 -32.44 -10.08 -24.63
C PRO A 287 -31.36 -11.18 -24.51
N GLU A 288 -31.23 -12.00 -25.54
CA GLU A 288 -30.04 -12.82 -25.77
C GLU A 288 -28.83 -11.94 -26.22
N PRO A 289 -27.57 -12.42 -26.09
CA PRO A 289 -26.47 -11.62 -25.56
C PRO A 289 -25.49 -11.02 -26.59
N TYR A 290 -24.98 -9.84 -26.24
CA TYR A 290 -23.98 -8.98 -26.90
C TYR A 290 -22.52 -9.53 -26.92
N ALA A 291 -22.29 -10.81 -27.25
CA ALA A 291 -20.95 -11.42 -27.22
C ALA A 291 -19.91 -10.72 -28.14
N GLY A 292 -20.34 -10.17 -29.29
CA GLY A 292 -19.44 -9.47 -30.23
C GLY A 292 -18.87 -8.12 -29.72
N SER A 293 -19.48 -7.51 -28.70
CA SER A 293 -19.04 -6.21 -28.18
C SER A 293 -17.94 -6.31 -27.12
N ALA A 294 -17.91 -7.42 -26.36
CA ALA A 294 -16.94 -7.63 -25.29
C ALA A 294 -15.57 -8.04 -25.86
N ALA A 295 -15.55 -8.94 -26.85
CA ALA A 295 -14.33 -9.34 -27.54
C ALA A 295 -13.62 -8.14 -28.22
N ARG A 296 -14.39 -7.27 -28.89
CA ARG A 296 -13.85 -6.03 -29.50
C ARG A 296 -13.27 -5.08 -28.46
N ARG A 297 -13.96 -4.87 -27.33
CA ARG A 297 -13.48 -4.02 -26.24
C ARG A 297 -12.22 -4.57 -25.59
N ARG A 298 -12.12 -5.90 -25.40
CA ARG A 298 -10.90 -6.58 -24.92
C ARG A 298 -9.73 -6.36 -25.87
N ALA A 299 -9.94 -6.50 -27.18
CA ALA A 299 -8.90 -6.28 -28.19
C ALA A 299 -8.39 -4.83 -28.20
N GLN A 300 -9.28 -3.84 -28.07
CA GLN A 300 -8.90 -2.43 -27.97
C GLN A 300 -8.08 -2.15 -26.71
N ALA A 301 -8.53 -2.64 -25.54
CA ALA A 301 -7.79 -2.50 -24.30
C ALA A 301 -6.41 -3.18 -24.38
N ARG A 302 -6.32 -4.34 -25.04
CA ARG A 302 -5.05 -5.02 -25.29
C ARG A 302 -4.09 -4.20 -26.15
N ALA A 303 -4.56 -3.65 -27.27
CA ALA A 303 -3.72 -2.83 -28.13
C ALA A 303 -3.13 -1.63 -27.37
N LEU A 304 -3.94 -0.96 -26.56
CA LEU A 304 -3.49 0.16 -25.73
C LEU A 304 -2.52 -0.29 -24.61
N HIS A 305 -2.75 -1.46 -24.02
CA HIS A 305 -1.85 -2.03 -23.01
C HIS A 305 -0.47 -2.33 -23.60
N GLU A 306 -0.43 -2.96 -24.78
CA GLU A 306 0.81 -3.23 -25.51
C GLU A 306 1.51 -1.92 -25.89
N GLU A 307 0.77 -0.91 -26.37
CA GLU A 307 1.31 0.43 -26.68
C GLU A 307 1.98 1.07 -25.46
N MET A 308 1.31 1.08 -24.30
CA MET A 308 1.86 1.68 -23.08
C MET A 308 3.02 0.87 -22.50
N THR A 309 2.97 -0.46 -22.61
CA THR A 309 4.08 -1.33 -22.22
C THR A 309 5.31 -1.04 -23.08
N MET A 310 5.13 -0.89 -24.40
CA MET A 310 6.21 -0.51 -25.30
C MET A 310 6.74 0.90 -25.01
N LYS A 311 5.87 1.84 -24.63
CA LYS A 311 6.29 3.20 -24.25
C LYS A 311 7.10 3.20 -22.95
N VAL A 312 6.79 2.35 -21.98
CA VAL A 312 7.63 2.19 -20.77
C VAL A 312 8.94 1.50 -21.16
N ALA A 313 8.86 0.40 -21.91
CA ALA A 313 10.03 -0.35 -22.36
C ALA A 313 10.98 0.49 -23.22
N SER A 314 10.52 1.52 -23.93
CA SER A 314 11.44 2.41 -24.64
C SER A 314 12.39 3.15 -23.70
N TYR A 315 12.00 3.42 -22.46
CA TYR A 315 12.93 3.96 -21.46
C TYR A 315 13.92 2.90 -20.94
N ASP A 316 13.63 1.61 -21.09
CA ASP A 316 14.57 0.52 -20.74
C ASP A 316 15.49 0.13 -21.90
N LEU A 317 15.02 0.30 -23.15
CA LEU A 317 15.68 -0.19 -24.35
C LEU A 317 16.39 0.92 -25.14
N ASP A 318 15.93 2.16 -25.08
CA ASP A 318 16.56 3.29 -25.76
C ASP A 318 17.52 4.00 -24.82
N PHE A 319 18.81 3.80 -25.07
CA PHE A 319 19.86 4.34 -24.23
C PHE A 319 19.95 5.88 -24.29
N ASP A 320 19.55 6.51 -25.40
CA ASP A 320 19.47 7.97 -25.48
C ASP A 320 18.36 8.49 -24.56
N LEU A 321 17.21 7.80 -24.48
CA LEU A 321 16.15 8.15 -23.54
C LEU A 321 16.58 7.94 -22.08
N GLN A 322 17.34 6.89 -21.77
CA GLN A 322 17.88 6.70 -20.41
C GLN A 322 18.81 7.81 -19.98
N LEU A 323 19.71 8.22 -20.87
CA LEU A 323 20.64 9.31 -20.59
C LEU A 323 19.96 10.67 -20.55
N ALA A 324 18.90 10.89 -21.34
CA ALA A 324 18.14 12.13 -21.36
C ALA A 324 17.20 12.24 -20.14
N TYR A 325 16.62 11.13 -19.71
CA TYR A 325 15.61 11.06 -18.66
C TYR A 325 15.95 10.00 -17.59
N PRO A 326 17.12 10.11 -16.93
CA PRO A 326 17.62 9.10 -15.98
C PRO A 326 16.71 8.89 -14.76
N GLN A 327 15.86 9.87 -14.47
CA GLN A 327 14.94 9.81 -13.34
C GLN A 327 13.66 9.01 -13.64
N PHE A 328 13.47 8.50 -14.87
CA PHE A 328 12.27 7.71 -15.23
C PHE A 328 12.15 6.38 -14.47
N HIS A 329 13.25 5.90 -13.89
CA HIS A 329 13.26 4.71 -13.01
C HIS A 329 13.35 5.06 -11.52
N ASN A 330 13.40 6.36 -11.18
CA ASN A 330 13.49 6.81 -9.81
C ASN A 330 12.13 6.65 -9.10
N ARG A 331 12.02 5.60 -8.27
CA ARG A 331 10.81 5.30 -7.50
C ARG A 331 10.51 6.27 -6.37
N ASP A 332 11.40 7.22 -6.07
CA ASP A 332 11.11 8.33 -5.17
C ASP A 332 10.21 9.39 -5.82
N ILE A 333 10.14 9.41 -7.16
CA ILE A 333 9.19 10.24 -7.89
C ILE A 333 7.78 9.62 -7.78
N PRO A 334 6.80 10.31 -7.18
CA PRO A 334 5.46 9.76 -6.98
C PRO A 334 4.79 9.29 -8.27
N GLU A 335 4.97 10.02 -9.37
CA GLU A 335 4.38 9.72 -10.67
C GLU A 335 4.99 8.45 -11.29
N VAL A 336 6.31 8.26 -11.19
CA VAL A 336 6.99 7.03 -11.63
C VAL A 336 6.53 5.83 -10.80
N ARG A 337 6.41 6.01 -9.47
CA ARG A 337 5.88 4.96 -8.58
C ARG A 337 4.41 4.61 -8.91
N ALA A 338 3.60 5.62 -9.25
CA ALA A 338 2.21 5.42 -9.65
C ALA A 338 2.11 4.68 -10.99
N MET A 339 2.98 5.02 -11.95
CA MET A 339 3.11 4.30 -13.22
C MET A 339 3.46 2.82 -13.00
N ASP A 340 4.48 2.52 -12.19
CA ASP A 340 4.85 1.14 -11.82
C ASP A 340 3.65 0.36 -11.24
N GLY A 341 2.87 1.01 -10.37
CA GLY A 341 1.67 0.42 -9.78
C GLY A 341 0.56 0.17 -10.81
N ALA A 342 0.35 1.12 -11.73
CA ALA A 342 -0.68 1.03 -12.75
C ALA A 342 -0.33 0.01 -13.85
N ALA A 343 0.94 -0.07 -14.25
CA ALA A 343 1.46 -1.08 -15.18
C ALA A 343 1.18 -2.50 -14.66
N ARG A 344 1.51 -2.74 -13.38
CA ARG A 344 1.22 -4.02 -12.73
C ARG A 344 -0.29 -4.29 -12.71
N ARG A 345 -1.12 -3.32 -12.36
CA ARG A 345 -2.58 -3.49 -12.39
C ARG A 345 -3.12 -3.81 -13.79
N ALA A 346 -2.59 -3.21 -14.86
CA ALA A 346 -3.01 -3.53 -16.23
C ALA A 346 -2.59 -4.94 -16.65
N ALA A 347 -1.36 -5.36 -16.33
CA ALA A 347 -0.85 -6.72 -16.53
C ALA A 347 -1.68 -7.76 -15.79
N ASP A 348 -2.00 -7.44 -14.55
CA ASP A 348 -2.88 -8.20 -13.70
C ASP A 348 -4.24 -8.40 -14.38
N GLU A 349 -4.97 -7.33 -14.70
CA GLU A 349 -6.29 -7.47 -15.31
C GLU A 349 -6.25 -8.22 -16.66
N TRP A 350 -5.18 -8.05 -17.45
CA TRP A 350 -4.96 -8.81 -18.69
C TRP A 350 -4.90 -10.31 -18.45
N ASP A 351 -4.14 -10.76 -17.44
CA ASP A 351 -3.98 -12.18 -17.11
C ASP A 351 -5.30 -12.86 -16.75
N LEU A 352 -6.32 -12.11 -16.28
CA LEU A 352 -7.64 -12.66 -15.98
C LEU A 352 -8.47 -12.94 -17.24
N VAL A 353 -8.25 -12.15 -18.30
CA VAL A 353 -9.11 -12.16 -19.49
C VAL A 353 -8.45 -12.76 -20.73
N LYS A 354 -7.12 -12.99 -20.71
CA LYS A 354 -6.36 -13.46 -21.89
C LYS A 354 -6.77 -14.86 -22.36
N ASP A 355 -7.01 -15.78 -21.42
CA ASP A 355 -7.31 -17.19 -21.70
C ASP A 355 -8.83 -17.48 -21.71
N VAL A 356 -9.66 -16.47 -21.44
CA VAL A 356 -11.12 -16.62 -21.43
C VAL A 356 -11.63 -16.68 -22.87
N PRO A 357 -12.31 -17.78 -23.27
CA PRO A 357 -12.91 -17.87 -24.60
C PRO A 357 -13.94 -16.76 -24.82
N GLU A 358 -14.03 -16.21 -26.03
CA GLU A 358 -14.88 -15.04 -26.32
C GLU A 358 -16.34 -15.21 -25.90
N ARG A 359 -16.88 -16.41 -26.10
CA ARG A 359 -18.25 -16.81 -25.71
C ARG A 359 -18.50 -16.84 -24.19
N ARG A 360 -17.45 -16.72 -23.36
CA ARG A 360 -17.47 -16.73 -21.89
C ARG A 360 -16.93 -15.44 -21.28
N LEU A 361 -16.63 -14.41 -22.08
CA LEU A 361 -16.17 -13.13 -21.58
C LEU A 361 -17.32 -12.41 -20.87
N ASP A 362 -17.14 -12.16 -19.58
CA ASP A 362 -18.03 -11.26 -18.86
C ASP A 362 -17.77 -9.80 -19.26
N ALA A 363 -18.84 -9.03 -19.38
CA ALA A 363 -18.74 -7.61 -19.72
C ALA A 363 -18.08 -6.80 -18.60
N GLY A 364 -18.21 -7.23 -17.35
CA GLY A 364 -17.57 -6.63 -16.19
C GLY A 364 -16.05 -6.80 -16.22
N ASP A 365 -15.57 -8.02 -16.50
CA ASP A 365 -14.13 -8.31 -16.58
C ASP A 365 -13.43 -7.50 -17.68
N VAL A 366 -14.06 -7.39 -18.85
CA VAL A 366 -13.52 -6.56 -19.96
C VAL A 366 -13.53 -5.07 -19.60
N ALA A 367 -14.53 -4.60 -18.87
CA ALA A 367 -14.58 -3.21 -18.40
C ALA A 367 -13.47 -2.90 -17.38
N ALA A 368 -13.23 -3.81 -16.43
CA ALA A 368 -12.16 -3.70 -15.44
C ALA A 368 -10.78 -3.68 -16.09
N TYR A 369 -10.53 -4.57 -17.07
CA TYR A 369 -9.29 -4.53 -17.83
C TYR A 369 -9.10 -3.21 -18.57
N ARG A 370 -10.14 -2.71 -19.25
CA ARG A 370 -10.06 -1.43 -19.93
C ARG A 370 -9.76 -0.27 -18.97
N GLU A 371 -10.43 -0.21 -17.82
CA GLU A 371 -10.20 0.82 -16.81
C GLU A 371 -8.77 0.77 -16.25
N ALA A 372 -8.23 -0.42 -16.02
CA ALA A 372 -6.84 -0.58 -15.59
C ALA A 372 -5.84 -0.11 -16.65
N VAL A 373 -6.09 -0.40 -17.93
CA VAL A 373 -5.26 0.07 -19.04
C VAL A 373 -5.35 1.58 -19.21
N ASP A 374 -6.54 2.17 -19.07
CA ASP A 374 -6.72 3.63 -19.10
C ASP A 374 -5.96 4.29 -17.95
N ALA A 375 -6.03 3.74 -16.73
CA ALA A 375 -5.26 4.22 -15.59
C ALA A 375 -3.75 4.08 -15.82
N PHE A 376 -3.29 2.98 -16.43
CA PHE A 376 -1.90 2.79 -16.81
C PHE A 376 -1.44 3.86 -17.81
N LYS A 377 -2.22 4.10 -18.88
CA LYS A 377 -1.97 5.17 -19.83
C LYS A 377 -1.81 6.53 -19.14
N GLN A 378 -2.75 6.90 -18.26
CA GLN A 378 -2.67 8.18 -17.56
C GLN A 378 -1.41 8.28 -16.69
N ALA A 379 -1.05 7.19 -16.01
CA ALA A 379 0.15 7.17 -15.17
C ALA A 379 1.45 7.26 -15.97
N VAL A 380 1.54 6.58 -17.14
CA VAL A 380 2.68 6.71 -18.07
C VAL A 380 2.84 8.14 -18.54
N LEU A 381 1.74 8.79 -18.97
CA LEU A 381 1.77 10.17 -19.44
C LEU A 381 2.16 11.15 -18.32
N ALA A 382 1.69 10.93 -17.10
CA ALA A 382 2.04 11.73 -15.95
C ALA A 382 3.52 11.57 -15.57
N ALA A 383 4.04 10.34 -15.57
CA ALA A 383 5.45 10.07 -15.27
C ALA A 383 6.37 10.68 -16.33
N ASP A 384 6.06 10.49 -17.62
CA ASP A 384 6.77 11.08 -18.75
C ASP A 384 6.80 12.62 -18.67
N ALA A 385 5.65 13.25 -18.47
CA ALA A 385 5.57 14.70 -18.31
C ALA A 385 6.36 15.19 -17.09
N ARG A 386 6.30 14.47 -15.97
CA ARG A 386 7.00 14.85 -14.75
C ARG A 386 8.52 14.77 -14.90
N VAL A 387 9.02 13.70 -15.49
CA VAL A 387 10.46 13.50 -15.68
C VAL A 387 11.01 14.51 -16.69
N ARG A 388 10.27 14.84 -17.74
CA ARG A 388 10.63 15.94 -18.65
C ARG A 388 10.62 17.31 -17.98
N LEU A 389 9.67 17.55 -17.07
CA LEU A 389 9.54 18.81 -16.35
C LEU A 389 10.66 19.00 -15.31
N ILE A 390 11.00 17.95 -14.56
CA ILE A 390 12.10 18.00 -13.58
C ILE A 390 13.43 18.06 -14.32
N GLY A 391 13.59 17.30 -15.41
CA GLY A 391 14.83 17.18 -16.16
C GLY A 391 15.99 16.79 -15.24
N ASP A 392 16.97 17.68 -15.16
CA ASP A 392 18.18 17.51 -14.35
C ASP A 392 18.02 18.03 -12.90
N ALA A 393 16.86 18.57 -12.53
CA ALA A 393 16.66 19.14 -11.20
C ALA A 393 16.72 18.06 -10.11
N GLY A 394 17.52 18.35 -9.07
CA GLY A 394 17.76 17.43 -7.95
C GLY A 394 18.86 16.40 -8.20
N ILE A 395 19.48 16.38 -9.38
CA ILE A 395 20.73 15.66 -9.66
C ILE A 395 21.89 16.51 -9.14
N THR A 396 22.88 15.88 -8.51
CA THR A 396 24.08 16.57 -8.01
C THR A 396 25.04 16.94 -9.16
N ASP A 397 25.88 17.96 -8.97
CA ASP A 397 26.88 18.38 -9.97
C ASP A 397 27.86 17.26 -10.35
N GLU A 398 28.12 16.32 -9.44
CA GLU A 398 28.95 15.15 -9.70
C GLU A 398 28.24 14.14 -10.59
N GLU A 399 26.95 13.87 -10.35
CA GLU A 399 26.13 13.01 -11.20
C GLU A 399 25.90 13.64 -12.58
N LEU A 400 25.73 14.95 -12.66
CA LEU A 400 25.59 15.66 -13.93
C LEU A 400 26.86 15.55 -14.78
N ARG A 401 28.05 15.75 -14.18
CA ARG A 401 29.32 15.54 -14.89
C ARG A 401 29.51 14.11 -15.36
N ASP A 402 29.11 13.14 -14.54
CA ASP A 402 29.15 11.73 -14.90
C ASP A 402 28.16 11.40 -16.03
N LEU A 403 26.94 11.97 -16.01
CA LEU A 403 25.95 11.86 -17.08
C LEU A 403 26.41 12.52 -18.39
N GLU A 404 27.02 13.70 -18.33
CA GLU A 404 27.61 14.36 -19.50
C GLU A 404 28.75 13.52 -20.10
N THR A 405 29.58 12.93 -19.24
CA THR A 405 30.64 11.99 -19.65
C THR A 405 30.03 10.76 -20.32
N ALA A 406 28.98 10.18 -19.73
CA ALA A 406 28.27 9.02 -20.28
C ALA A 406 27.65 9.34 -21.66
N ARG A 407 26.96 10.50 -21.79
CA ARG A 407 26.43 11.01 -23.07
C ARG A 407 27.53 11.19 -24.11
N GLY A 408 28.69 11.71 -23.72
CA GLY A 408 29.85 11.85 -24.60
C GLY A 408 30.39 10.50 -25.08
N LEU A 409 30.56 9.54 -24.17
CA LEU A 409 31.03 8.19 -24.51
C LEU A 409 30.04 7.45 -25.40
N PHE A 410 28.74 7.54 -25.12
CA PHE A 410 27.71 6.90 -25.93
C PHE A 410 27.71 7.41 -27.37
N ARG A 411 27.80 8.74 -27.59
CA ARG A 411 27.94 9.31 -28.94
C ARG A 411 29.16 8.76 -29.70
N GLN A 412 30.27 8.53 -29.01
CA GLN A 412 31.47 7.97 -29.63
C GLN A 412 31.31 6.47 -29.97
N ILE A 413 30.51 5.72 -29.20
CA ILE A 413 30.18 4.33 -29.51
C ILE A 413 29.27 4.29 -30.75
N SER A 414 28.27 5.16 -30.84
CA SER A 414 27.34 5.20 -31.97
C SER A 414 27.92 5.77 -33.26
N ASP A 415 29.11 6.39 -33.21
CA ASP A 415 29.76 6.95 -34.40
C ASP A 415 30.39 5.84 -35.26
N PRO A 416 29.88 5.59 -36.49
CA PRO A 416 30.41 4.56 -37.36
C PRO A 416 31.85 4.85 -37.84
N ALA A 417 32.34 6.09 -37.73
CA ALA A 417 33.71 6.45 -38.08
C ALA A 417 34.74 5.90 -37.07
N ASN A 418 34.32 5.59 -35.85
CA ASN A 418 35.21 5.01 -34.84
C ASN A 418 35.44 3.51 -35.09
N PRO A 419 36.70 3.01 -35.07
CA PRO A 419 36.96 1.59 -35.28
C PRO A 419 36.41 0.73 -34.13
N PRO A 420 36.05 -0.55 -34.37
CA PRO A 420 35.43 -1.42 -33.36
C PRO A 420 36.18 -1.49 -32.03
N SER A 421 37.52 -1.61 -32.06
CA SER A 421 38.36 -1.67 -30.86
C SER A 421 38.30 -0.41 -29.99
N LEU A 422 38.12 0.76 -30.63
CA LEU A 422 37.97 2.03 -29.93
C LEU A 422 36.56 2.16 -29.34
N ARG A 423 35.52 1.68 -30.06
CA ARG A 423 34.16 1.59 -29.53
C ARG A 423 34.06 0.68 -28.31
N ASP A 424 34.74 -0.47 -28.31
CA ASP A 424 34.81 -1.36 -27.14
C ASP A 424 35.49 -0.69 -25.93
N THR A 425 36.51 0.12 -26.19
CA THR A 425 37.17 0.92 -25.14
C THR A 425 36.22 1.96 -24.55
N TYR A 426 35.46 2.66 -25.40
CA TYR A 426 34.45 3.62 -24.94
C TYR A 426 33.30 2.94 -24.19
N ARG A 427 32.86 1.77 -24.65
CA ARG A 427 31.84 0.93 -24.02
C ARG A 427 32.25 0.49 -22.62
N ALA A 428 33.47 -0.05 -22.47
CA ALA A 428 33.99 -0.41 -21.15
C ALA A 428 34.06 0.79 -20.19
N ARG A 429 34.46 1.97 -20.70
CA ARG A 429 34.48 3.20 -19.91
C ARG A 429 33.08 3.72 -19.57
N LEU A 430 32.12 3.58 -20.49
CA LEU A 430 30.73 3.94 -20.27
C LEU A 430 30.14 3.10 -19.13
N VAL A 431 30.30 1.78 -19.17
CA VAL A 431 29.85 0.87 -18.10
C VAL A 431 30.42 1.30 -16.74
N GLN A 432 31.71 1.64 -16.66
CA GLN A 432 32.33 2.10 -15.41
C GLN A 432 31.70 3.40 -14.89
N VAL A 433 31.41 4.36 -15.77
CA VAL A 433 30.77 5.62 -15.40
C VAL A 433 29.35 5.38 -14.90
N LEU A 434 28.57 4.55 -15.60
CA LEU A 434 27.19 4.25 -15.21
C LEU A 434 27.12 3.49 -13.87
N ARG A 435 27.97 2.48 -13.65
CA ARG A 435 28.06 1.78 -12.36
C ARG A 435 28.42 2.73 -11.23
N ARG A 436 29.34 3.67 -11.45
CA ARG A 436 29.68 4.71 -10.46
C ARG A 436 28.48 5.59 -10.10
N ILE A 437 27.61 5.89 -11.06
CA ILE A 437 26.39 6.66 -10.80
C ILE A 437 25.36 5.82 -10.04
N ASP A 438 25.17 4.55 -10.44
CA ASP A 438 24.17 3.65 -9.85
C ASP A 438 24.54 3.21 -8.42
N GLU A 439 25.83 2.97 -8.14
CA GLU A 439 26.33 2.59 -6.82
C GLU A 439 26.42 3.77 -5.83
N ARG A 440 26.20 5.01 -6.29
CA ARG A 440 26.35 6.21 -5.46
C ARG A 440 25.21 6.27 -4.42
N PRO A 441 25.52 6.30 -3.11
CA PRO A 441 24.50 6.34 -2.08
C PRO A 441 23.62 7.58 -2.18
N GLY A 442 22.31 7.38 -2.25
CA GLY A 442 21.33 8.47 -2.39
C GLY A 442 21.24 9.05 -3.81
N SER A 443 21.82 8.36 -4.80
CA SER A 443 21.69 8.75 -6.20
C SER A 443 20.23 8.79 -6.63
N ARG A 444 19.88 9.84 -7.37
CA ARG A 444 18.55 10.00 -7.98
C ARG A 444 18.49 9.52 -9.42
N VAL A 445 19.62 9.05 -9.93
CA VAL A 445 19.81 8.52 -11.27
C VAL A 445 19.97 7.01 -11.14
N SER A 446 19.17 6.27 -11.89
CA SER A 446 19.24 4.81 -11.90
C SER A 446 19.09 4.31 -13.33
N PHE A 447 19.89 3.32 -13.69
CA PHE A 447 19.84 2.68 -15.00
C PHE A 447 19.26 1.28 -14.89
N SER A 448 18.63 0.79 -15.96
CA SER A 448 18.11 -0.57 -15.95
C SER A 448 19.28 -1.58 -15.90
N PRO A 449 19.20 -2.62 -15.04
CA PRO A 449 20.22 -3.68 -15.03
C PRO A 449 20.37 -4.38 -16.38
N GLN A 450 19.31 -4.47 -17.17
CA GLN A 450 19.33 -5.08 -18.50
C GLN A 450 20.15 -4.25 -19.49
N SER A 451 20.06 -2.92 -19.41
CA SER A 451 20.80 -2.01 -20.29
C SER A 451 22.29 -2.02 -19.97
N LEU A 452 22.66 -2.12 -18.69
CA LEU A 452 24.04 -2.32 -18.27
C LEU A 452 24.61 -3.66 -18.77
N LEU A 453 23.81 -4.74 -18.68
CA LEU A 453 24.22 -6.05 -19.16
C LEU A 453 24.35 -6.10 -20.70
N ALA A 454 23.45 -5.45 -21.43
CA ALA A 454 23.54 -5.34 -22.90
C ALA A 454 24.82 -4.57 -23.32
N LEU A 455 25.10 -3.45 -22.66
CA LEU A 455 26.34 -2.70 -22.87
C LEU A 455 27.60 -3.50 -22.52
N GLU A 456 27.54 -4.37 -21.52
CA GLU A 456 28.66 -5.27 -21.17
C GLU A 456 28.84 -6.40 -22.18
N ALA A 457 27.73 -6.92 -22.74
CA ALA A 457 27.73 -7.94 -23.78
C ALA A 457 28.14 -7.40 -25.16
N GLY A 458 28.17 -6.07 -25.31
CA GLY A 458 28.46 -5.42 -26.58
C GLY A 458 27.32 -5.50 -27.59
N GLU A 459 26.11 -5.76 -27.09
CA GLU A 459 24.87 -5.69 -27.86
C GLU A 459 24.50 -4.21 -28.05
N ASP A 460 24.08 -3.87 -29.27
CA ASP A 460 23.70 -2.49 -29.66
C ASP A 460 22.26 -2.15 -29.27
#